data_AF-M0H672-F1
#
_entry.id   AF-M0H672-F1
#
_cell.length_a   1.000
_cell.length_b   1.000
_cell.length_c   1.000
_cell.angle_alpha   90.00
_cell.angle_beta   90.00
_cell.angle_gamma   90.00
#
_symmetry.space_group_name_H-M   'P 1'
#
loop_
_entity.id
_entity.type
_entity.pdbx_description
1 polymer ?
#
loop_
_entity_poly.entity_id
_entity_poly.type
_entity_poly.pdbx_seq_one_letter_code
_entity_poly.pdbx_strand_id
1 'polypeptide(L)' 'MKLRTIAGDRAFRYLVIAGFVAAATNFILTYVDTGRLDFFGAAVQFALVIVIGVALVTYWNYMERRADSE' A
#
# COMPACT_ATOMS: atom_id res chain seq x y z
N MET A 1 -10.21 -8.50 -14.24
CA MET A 1 -9.17 -9.30 -13.58
C MET A 1 -9.76 -9.68 -12.25
N LYS A 2 -9.61 -10.95 -11.86
CA LYS A 2 -10.03 -11.35 -10.51
C LYS A 2 -9.03 -10.76 -9.52
N LEU A 3 -9.47 -10.44 -8.30
CA LEU A 3 -8.62 -9.97 -7.18
C LEU A 3 -7.33 -10.79 -7.03
N ARG A 4 -7.42 -12.10 -7.32
CA ARG A 4 -6.34 -13.07 -7.31
C ARG A 4 -5.23 -12.80 -8.34
N THR A 5 -5.55 -12.16 -9.47
CA THR A 5 -4.60 -11.81 -10.53
C THR A 5 -3.81 -10.56 -10.17
N ILE A 6 -4.45 -9.53 -9.59
CA ILE A 6 -3.77 -8.30 -9.13
C ILE A 6 -2.89 -8.59 -7.91
N ALA A 7 -3.35 -9.41 -6.96
CA ALA A 7 -2.52 -9.85 -5.84
C ALA A 7 -1.34 -10.73 -6.27
N GLY A 8 -1.43 -11.37 -7.45
CA GLY A 8 -0.34 -12.09 -8.10
C GLY A 8 0.55 -11.22 -8.99
N ASP A 9 0.15 -9.96 -9.24
CA ASP A 9 0.89 -9.02 -10.08
C ASP A 9 2.14 -8.52 -9.33
N ARG A 10 3.31 -8.70 -9.96
CA ARG A 10 4.59 -8.27 -9.39
C ARG A 10 4.63 -6.75 -9.18
N ALA A 11 4.04 -5.96 -10.08
CA ALA A 11 4.05 -4.50 -9.96
C ALA A 11 3.24 -4.04 -8.74
N PHE A 12 2.03 -4.58 -8.55
CA PHE A 12 1.23 -4.30 -7.36
C PHE A 12 1.95 -4.74 -6.08
N ARG A 13 2.54 -5.94 -6.09
CA ARG A 13 3.29 -6.46 -4.94
C ARG A 13 4.52 -5.59 -4.61
N TYR A 14 5.27 -5.15 -5.61
CA TYR A 14 6.41 -4.24 -5.40
C TYR A 14 5.96 -2.88 -4.87
N LEU A 15 4.83 -2.35 -5.34
CA LEU A 15 4.28 -1.08 -4.86
C LEU A 15 3.87 -1.18 -3.39
N VAL A 16 3.19 -2.27 -3.00
CA VAL A 16 2.83 -2.53 -1.60
C VAL A 16 4.09 -2.70 -0.73
N ILE A 17 5.08 -3.47 -1.19
CA ILE A 17 6.36 -3.64 -0.49
C ILE A 17 7.07 -2.29 -0.33
N ALA A 18 7.14 -1.48 -1.38
CA ALA A 18 7.74 -0.15 -1.32
C ALA A 18 7.03 0.75 -0.30
N GLY A 19 5.69 0.70 -0.24
CA GLY A 19 4.91 1.39 0.79
C GLY A 19 5.28 0.95 2.21
N PHE A 20 5.41 -0.35 2.46
CA PHE A 20 5.85 -0.86 3.76
C PHE A 20 7.29 -0.49 4.09
N VAL A 21 8.20 -0.55 3.12
CA VAL A 21 9.60 -0.14 3.29
C VAL A 21 9.67 1.35 3.64
N ALA A 22 8.92 2.21 2.94
CA ALA A 22 8.88 3.63 3.23
C ALA A 22 8.34 3.92 4.64
N ALA A 23 7.28 3.21 5.07
CA ALA A 23 6.74 3.33 6.42
C ALA A 23 7.76 2.89 7.49
N ALA A 24 8.43 1.76 7.27
CA ALA A 24 9.48 1.27 8.17
C ALA A 24 10.67 2.23 8.26
N THR A 25 11.13 2.76 7.12
CA THR A 25 12.20 3.75 7.08
C THR A 25 11.81 5.02 7.83
N ASN A 26 10.60 5.56 7.61
CA ASN A 26 10.13 6.73 8.33
C ASN A 26 10.04 6.50 9.85
N PHE A 27 9.56 5.32 10.27
CA PHE A 27 9.53 4.96 11.68
C PHE A 27 10.94 4.95 12.31
N ILE A 28 11.91 4.34 11.62
CA ILE A 28 13.31 4.30 12.07
C ILE A 28 13.89 5.72 12.13
N LEU A 29 13.68 6.55 11.10
CA LEU A 29 14.15 7.93 11.08
C LEU A 29 13.54 8.75 12.22
N THR A 30 12.24 8.60 12.47
CA THR A 30 11.55 9.27 13.58
C THR A 30 12.17 8.86 14.92
N TYR A 31 12.49 7.59 15.10
CA TYR A 31 13.17 7.12 16.30
C TYR A 31 14.59 7.68 16.44
N VAL A 32 15.36 7.71 15.35
CA VAL A 32 16.71 8.28 15.35
C VAL A 32 16.69 9.77 15.69
N ASP A 33 15.74 10.53 15.16
CA ASP A 33 15.65 11.98 15.39
C ASP A 33 15.11 12.35 16.77
N THR A 34 14.13 11.59 17.29
CA THR A 34 13.42 11.96 18.52
C THR A 34 13.79 11.12 19.74
N GLY A 35 14.47 9.99 19.56
CA GLY A 35 14.71 8.98 20.57
C GLY A 35 13.44 8.25 21.05
N ARG A 36 12.29 8.47 20.39
CA ARG A 36 10.99 7.90 20.77
C ARG A 36 10.45 6.96 19.71
N LEU A 37 9.81 5.89 20.17
CA LEU A 37 9.08 4.97 19.30
C LEU A 37 7.68 5.53 19.06
N ASP A 38 7.48 6.16 17.91
CA ASP A 38 6.17 6.67 17.49
C ASP A 38 5.30 5.56 16.86
N PHE A 39 4.76 4.70 17.73
CA PHE A 39 3.90 3.60 17.31
C PHE A 39 2.59 4.08 16.67
N PHE A 40 2.09 5.26 17.07
CA PHE A 40 0.87 5.82 16.50
C PHE A 40 1.11 6.27 15.06
N GLY A 41 2.18 7.03 14.81
CA GLY A 41 2.59 7.42 13.46
C GLY A 41 2.82 6.22 12.55
N ALA A 42 3.50 5.18 13.07
CA ALA A 42 3.68 3.92 12.34
C ALA A 42 2.34 3.25 12.00
N ALA A 43 1.42 3.13 12.96
CA ALA A 43 0.12 2.52 12.73
C ALA A 43 -0.70 3.28 11.67
N VAL A 44 -0.67 4.62 11.69
CA VAL A 44 -1.32 5.47 10.69
C VAL A 44 -0.71 5.25 9.30
N GLN A 45 0.62 5.20 9.18
CA GLN A 45 1.29 4.93 7.91
C GLN A 45 0.94 3.53 7.37
N PHE A 46 0.92 2.51 8.23
CA PHE A 46 0.48 1.18 7.86
C PHE A 46 -0.97 1.16 7.36
N ALA A 47 -1.87 1.84 8.06
CA ALA A 47 -3.27 1.96 7.63
C ALA A 47 -3.39 2.64 6.26
N LEU A 48 -2.62 3.69 6.00
CA LEU A 48 -2.59 4.37 4.70
C LEU A 48 -2.12 3.45 3.57
N VAL A 49 -1.05 2.68 3.78
CA VAL A 49 -0.57 1.70 2.77
C VAL A 49 -1.67 0.70 2.43
N ILE A 50 -2.40 0.19 3.43
CA ILE A 50 -3.50 -0.75 3.22
C ILE A 50 -4.64 -0.08 2.44
N VAL A 51 -5.07 1.12 2.85
CA VAL A 51 -6.17 1.86 2.19
C VAL A 51 -5.83 2.14 0.73
N ILE A 52 -4.62 2.60 0.45
CA ILE A 52 -4.15 2.87 -0.92
C ILE A 52 -4.11 1.58 -1.73
N GLY A 53 -3.57 0.49 -1.16
CA GLY A 53 -3.53 -0.82 -1.81
C GLY A 53 -4.93 -1.33 -2.19
N VAL A 54 -5.89 -1.25 -1.27
CA VAL A 54 -7.29 -1.65 -1.52
C VAL A 54 -7.95 -0.76 -2.57
N ALA A 55 -7.74 0.56 -2.50
CA ALA A 55 -8.28 1.50 -3.48
C ALA A 55 -7.74 1.22 -4.90
N LEU A 56 -6.43 0.94 -5.03
CA LEU A 56 -5.81 0.57 -6.30
C LEU A 56 -6.42 -0.70 -6.89
N VAL A 57 -6.60 -1.74 -6.07
CA VAL A 57 -7.25 -2.99 -6.51
C VAL A 57 -8.68 -2.73 -6.98
N THR A 58 -9.41 -1.91 -6.23
CA THR A 58 -10.81 -1.57 -6.55
C THR A 58 -10.91 -0.77 -7.85
N TYR A 59 -10.02 0.21 -8.03
CA TYR A 59 -9.94 1.04 -9.22
C TYR A 59 -9.62 0.21 -10.47
N TRP A 60 -8.66 -0.71 -10.38
CA TRP A 60 -8.30 -1.57 -11.51
C TRP A 60 -9.46 -2.49 -11.90
N ASN A 61 -10.13 -3.10 -10.92
CA ASN A 61 -11.33 -3.92 -11.17
C ASN A 61 -12.44 -3.10 -11.85
N TYR A 62 -12.62 -1.85 -11.46
CA TYR A 62 -13.59 -0.95 -12.07
C TYR A 62 -13.23 -0.64 -13.54
N MET A 63 -11.97 -0.28 -13.80
CA MET A 63 -11.49 0.01 -15.15
C MET A 63 -11.64 -1.18 -16.10
N GLU A 64 -11.40 -2.39 -15.61
CA GLU A 64 -11.50 -3.58 -16.46
C GLU A 64 -12.96 -3.95 -16.77
N ARG A 65 -13.86 -3.79 -15.81
CA ARG A 65 -15.31 -3.93 -16.09
C ARG A 65 -15.80 -2.93 -17.14
N ARG A 66 -15.23 -1.73 -17.14
CA ARG A 66 -15.53 -0.70 -18.13
C ARG A 66 -14.98 -1.09 -19.51
N ALA A 67 -13.75 -1.60 -19.55
CA ALA A 67 -13.13 -2.07 -20.80
C ALA A 67 -13.86 -3.28 -21.42
N ASP A 68 -14.41 -4.19 -20.60
CA ASP A 68 -15.22 -5.32 -21.08
C ASP A 68 -16.64 -4.89 -21.55
N SER A 69 -17.07 -3.68 -21.20
CA SER A 69 -18.41 -3.16 -21.53
C SER A 69 -18.46 -2.26 -22.77
N GLU A 70 -17.29 -1.90 -23.32
CA GLU A 70 -17.12 -1.21 -24.60
C GLU A 70 -16.78 -2.21 -25.72
#